data_AF-A0A2V8XMA1-F1
#
_entry.id   AF-A0A2V8XMA1-F1
#
_cell.length_a   1.000
_cell.length_b   1.000
_cell.length_c   1.000
_cell.angle_alpha   90.00
_cell.angle_beta   90.00
_cell.angle_gamma   90.00
#
_symmetry.space_group_name_H-M   'P 1'
#
loop_
_entity.id
_entity.type
_entity.pdbx_description
1 polymer ?
#
loop_
_entity_poly.entity_id
_entity_poly.type
_entity_poly.pdbx_seq_one_letter_code
_entity_poly.pdbx_strand_id
1 'polypeptide(L)'
;MGTAPPSGLDFKAIGALSNDKSKVVQALKDSFAHLRGAALALNDGDADKPQKMFGRQSTLRGSFTMIIGHFGEHLGQPIAYARMNGIVPPWTEEAQQQQPKPADKPKP
;
A
#
# COMPACT_ATOMS: atom_id res chain seq x y z
N MET A 1 -4.54 13.65 -2.18
CA MET A 1 -3.83 14.36 -1.10
C MET A 1 -3.23 15.69 -1.55
N GLY A 2 -2.65 15.81 -2.75
CA GLY A 2 -2.12 17.12 -3.22
C GLY A 2 -0.84 17.59 -2.53
N THR A 3 -0.17 16.72 -1.76
CA THR A 3 1.16 16.99 -1.22
C THR A 3 2.18 17.09 -2.35
N ALA A 4 3.16 17.99 -2.19
CA ALA A 4 4.26 18.11 -3.13
C ALA A 4 5.07 16.80 -3.17
N PRO A 5 5.67 16.45 -4.32
CA PRO A 5 6.61 15.34 -4.39
C PRO A 5 7.84 15.61 -3.50
N PRO A 6 8.51 14.55 -3.02
CA PRO A 6 9.80 14.70 -2.33
C PRO A 6 10.79 15.50 -3.18
N SER A 7 11.56 16.37 -2.54
CA SER A 7 12.61 17.15 -3.21
C SER A 7 13.61 16.23 -3.92
N GLY A 8 13.92 16.54 -5.18
CA GLY A 8 14.88 15.76 -5.97
C GLY A 8 14.31 14.48 -6.61
N LEU A 9 13.01 14.20 -6.48
CA LEU A 9 12.39 13.07 -7.17
C LEU A 9 12.27 13.34 -8.68
N ASP A 10 13.01 12.57 -9.49
CA ASP A 10 12.83 12.51 -10.94
C ASP A 10 11.90 11.36 -11.32
N PHE A 11 10.65 11.69 -11.68
CA PHE A 11 9.65 10.72 -12.11
C PHE A 11 10.04 9.93 -13.37
N LYS A 12 10.89 10.48 -14.24
CA LYS A 12 11.37 9.78 -15.44
C LYS A 12 12.40 8.71 -15.09
N ALA A 13 13.16 8.91 -14.03
CA ALA A 13 14.19 7.98 -13.57
C ALA A 13 13.65 6.81 -12.73
N ILE A 14 12.42 6.91 -12.20
CA ILE A 14 11.83 5.87 -11.33
C ILE A 14 11.81 4.49 -12.02
N GLY A 15 11.45 4.44 -13.30
CA GLY A 15 11.40 3.17 -14.05
C GLY A 15 12.76 2.48 -14.13
N ALA A 16 13.85 3.25 -14.22
CA ALA A 16 15.20 2.72 -14.31
C ALA A 16 15.68 2.06 -13.00
N LEU A 17 15.04 2.34 -11.86
CA LEU A 17 15.37 1.70 -10.58
C LEU A 17 15.12 0.19 -10.62
N SER A 18 14.21 -0.29 -11.48
CA SER A 18 13.73 -1.69 -11.53
C SER A 18 14.84 -2.74 -11.69
N ASN A 19 16.03 -2.35 -12.18
CA ASN A 19 17.18 -3.23 -12.36
C ASN A 19 18.03 -3.42 -11.08
N ASP A 20 17.73 -2.71 -10.01
CA ASP A 20 18.48 -2.75 -8.74
C ASP A 20 17.52 -2.94 -7.57
N LYS A 21 17.43 -4.18 -7.08
CA LYS A 21 16.55 -4.55 -5.98
C LYS A 21 16.74 -3.67 -4.74
N SER A 22 17.97 -3.31 -4.39
CA SER A 22 18.25 -2.51 -3.20
C SER A 22 17.66 -1.10 -3.35
N LYS A 23 17.88 -0.48 -4.51
CA LYS A 23 17.33 0.84 -4.82
C LYS A 23 15.81 0.83 -4.89
N VAL A 24 15.20 -0.20 -5.49
CA VAL A 24 13.73 -0.34 -5.52
C VAL A 24 13.17 -0.43 -4.11
N VAL A 25 13.74 -1.27 -3.25
CA VAL A 25 13.27 -1.44 -1.87
C VAL A 25 13.41 -0.14 -1.09
N GLN A 26 14.53 0.58 -1.23
CA GLN A 26 14.72 1.86 -0.55
C GLN A 26 13.73 2.92 -1.05
N ALA A 27 13.57 3.08 -2.36
CA ALA A 27 12.63 4.03 -2.94
C ALA A 27 11.16 3.74 -2.51
N LEU A 28 10.79 2.46 -2.39
CA LEU A 28 9.47 2.07 -1.89
C LEU A 28 9.28 2.47 -0.42
N LYS A 29 10.30 2.25 0.43
CA LYS A 29 10.25 2.68 1.84
C LYS A 29 10.10 4.20 1.95
N ASP A 30 10.89 4.94 1.17
CA ASP A 30 10.86 6.40 1.16
C ASP A 30 9.50 6.92 0.68
N SER A 31 8.88 6.27 -0.32
CA SER A 31 7.55 6.67 -0.80
C SER A 31 6.47 6.46 0.26
N PHE A 32 6.51 5.36 1.01
CA PHE A 32 5.58 5.11 2.12
C PHE A 32 5.82 6.05 3.30
N ALA A 33 7.08 6.38 3.60
CA ALA A 33 7.41 7.37 4.64
C ALA A 33 6.86 8.76 4.28
N HIS A 34 7.03 9.20 3.02
CA HIS A 34 6.46 10.46 2.52
C HIS A 34 4.94 10.47 2.60
N LEU A 35 4.28 9.41 2.11
CA LEU A 35 2.83 9.25 2.19
C LEU A 35 2.33 9.34 3.64
N ARG A 36 2.98 8.62 4.56
CA ARG A 36 2.62 8.61 5.99
C ARG A 36 2.78 10.00 6.61
N GLY A 37 3.91 10.67 6.36
CA GLY A 37 4.15 12.02 6.86
C GLY A 37 3.10 13.02 6.38
N ALA A 38 2.78 12.98 5.08
CA ALA A 38 1.75 13.82 4.50
C ALA A 38 0.35 13.51 5.06
N ALA A 39 0.01 12.24 5.30
CA ALA A 39 -1.28 11.87 5.89
C ALA A 39 -1.42 12.34 7.33
N LEU A 40 -0.37 12.21 8.16
CA LEU A 40 -0.36 12.65 9.56
C LEU A 40 -0.42 14.17 9.73
N ALA A 41 -0.03 14.94 8.70
CA ALA A 41 -0.09 16.40 8.72
C ALA A 41 -1.48 16.97 8.40
N LEU A 42 -2.45 16.12 8.05
CA LEU A 42 -3.81 16.55 7.71
C LEU A 42 -4.67 16.73 8.95
N ASN A 43 -5.66 17.62 8.85
CA ASN A 43 -6.70 17.80 9.85
C ASN A 43 -7.96 17.04 9.42
N ASP A 44 -8.59 16.30 10.33
CA ASP A 44 -9.82 15.56 10.08
C ASP A 44 -10.97 16.47 9.57
N GLY A 45 -11.01 17.73 10.03
CA GLY A 45 -11.99 18.73 9.58
C GLY A 45 -11.89 19.11 8.10
N ASP A 46 -10.80 18.71 7.43
CA ASP A 46 -10.57 19.01 6.02
C ASP A 46 -11.14 17.95 5.07
N ALA A 47 -11.73 16.88 5.59
CA ALA A 47 -12.18 15.72 4.81
C ALA A 47 -13.08 16.10 3.61
N ASP A 48 -13.96 17.07 3.78
CA ASP A 48 -14.93 17.49 2.75
C ASP A 48 -14.43 18.67 1.89
N LYS A 49 -13.17 19.13 2.09
CA LYS A 49 -12.58 20.16 1.23
C LYS A 49 -12.55 19.70 -0.23
N PRO A 50 -12.97 20.55 -1.20
CA PRO A 50 -12.92 20.22 -2.61
C PRO A 50 -11.52 19.88 -3.09
N GLN A 51 -11.39 18.84 -3.92
CA GLN A 51 -10.14 18.45 -4.56
C GLN A 51 -10.43 18.00 -6.00
N LYS A 52 -9.53 18.28 -6.94
CA LYS A 52 -9.63 17.76 -8.30
C LYS A 52 -8.72 16.54 -8.48
N MET A 53 -9.23 15.45 -9.02
CA MET A 53 -8.48 14.23 -9.32
C MET A 53 -8.74 13.77 -10.74
N PHE A 54 -7.69 13.57 -11.53
CA PHE A 54 -7.80 13.09 -12.92
C PHE A 54 -8.84 13.88 -13.74
N GLY A 55 -8.87 15.21 -13.56
CA GLY A 55 -9.83 16.08 -14.24
C GLY A 55 -11.22 16.16 -13.61
N ARG A 56 -11.55 15.30 -12.63
CA ARG A 56 -12.87 15.20 -12.00
C ARG A 56 -12.90 15.86 -10.62
N GLN A 57 -14.03 16.45 -10.26
CA GLN A 57 -14.26 16.97 -8.91
C GLN A 57 -14.40 15.84 -7.91
N SER A 58 -13.85 16.05 -6.73
CA SER A 58 -13.85 15.12 -5.59
C SER A 58 -13.64 15.92 -4.30
N THR A 59 -13.36 15.23 -3.20
CA THR A 59 -12.96 15.81 -1.91
C THR A 59 -11.64 15.21 -1.43
N LEU A 60 -11.06 15.77 -0.36
CA LEU A 60 -9.91 15.15 0.30
C LEU A 60 -10.23 13.71 0.71
N ARG A 61 -11.39 13.46 1.33
CA ARG A 61 -11.90 12.12 1.68
C ARG A 61 -12.01 11.22 0.46
N GLY A 62 -12.61 11.71 -0.63
CA GLY A 62 -12.71 10.96 -1.88
C GLY A 62 -11.34 10.52 -2.43
N SER A 63 -10.30 11.34 -2.21
CA SER A 63 -8.94 10.98 -2.59
C SER A 63 -8.37 9.82 -1.77
N PHE A 64 -8.66 9.75 -0.48
CA PHE A 64 -8.26 8.63 0.37
C PHE A 64 -8.98 7.34 0.01
N THR A 65 -10.29 7.41 -0.26
CA THR A 65 -11.06 6.25 -0.73
C THR A 65 -10.46 5.66 -2.00
N MET A 66 -10.06 6.51 -2.96
CA MET A 66 -9.37 6.06 -4.18
C MET A 66 -8.02 5.41 -3.86
N ILE A 67 -7.18 6.08 -3.07
CA ILE A 67 -5.83 5.59 -2.72
C ILE A 67 -5.91 4.20 -2.07
N ILE A 68 -6.81 4.01 -1.11
CA ILE A 68 -6.98 2.74 -0.42
C ILE A 68 -7.47 1.65 -1.38
N GLY A 69 -8.45 1.95 -2.24
CA GLY A 69 -8.93 1.02 -3.27
C GLY A 69 -7.80 0.57 -4.21
N HIS A 70 -7.03 1.54 -4.73
CA HIS A 70 -5.90 1.27 -5.60
C HIS A 70 -4.81 0.44 -4.92
N PHE A 71 -4.50 0.70 -3.64
CA PHE A 71 -3.59 -0.15 -2.88
C PHE A 71 -4.09 -1.57 -2.72
N GLY A 72 -5.40 -1.77 -2.53
CA GLY A 72 -6.00 -3.10 -2.51
C GLY A 72 -5.80 -3.87 -3.81
N GLU A 73 -6.05 -3.21 -4.96
CA GLU A 73 -5.84 -3.79 -6.29
C GLU A 73 -4.37 -4.17 -6.52
N HIS A 74 -3.44 -3.27 -6.22
CA HIS A 74 -2.01 -3.53 -6.35
C HIS A 74 -1.49 -4.54 -5.35
N LEU A 75 -2.07 -4.67 -4.15
CA LEU A 75 -1.65 -5.65 -3.15
C LEU A 75 -2.03 -7.09 -3.55
N GLY A 76 -3.13 -7.27 -4.29
CA GLY A 76 -3.53 -8.60 -4.79
C GLY A 76 -2.45 -9.25 -5.68
N GLN A 77 -1.79 -8.45 -6.51
CA GLN A 77 -0.76 -8.90 -7.45
C GLN A 77 0.49 -9.51 -6.78
N PRO A 78 1.19 -8.84 -5.84
CA PRO A 78 2.33 -9.41 -5.13
C PRO A 78 1.92 -10.54 -4.19
N ILE A 79 0.70 -10.57 -3.64
CA ILE A 79 0.21 -11.74 -2.88
C ILE A 79 0.14 -12.97 -3.78
N ALA A 80 -0.45 -12.84 -4.98
CA ALA A 80 -0.52 -13.93 -5.94
C ALA A 80 0.90 -14.38 -6.35
N TYR A 81 1.78 -13.43 -6.65
CA TYR A 81 3.17 -13.72 -7.01
C TYR A 81 3.95 -14.42 -5.88
N ALA A 82 3.82 -13.95 -4.64
CA ALA A 82 4.46 -14.57 -3.47
C ALA A 82 4.03 -16.04 -3.34
N ARG A 83 2.73 -16.32 -3.43
CA ARG A 83 2.18 -17.68 -3.36
C ARG A 83 2.66 -18.57 -4.50
N MET A 84 2.72 -18.05 -5.72
CA MET A 84 3.28 -18.77 -6.88
C MET A 84 4.75 -19.15 -6.67
N ASN A 85 5.48 -18.38 -5.86
CA ASN A 85 6.87 -18.63 -5.51
C ASN A 85 7.04 -19.33 -4.15
N GLY A 86 5.96 -19.92 -3.59
CA GLY A 86 6.00 -20.66 -2.33
C GLY A 86 6.22 -19.80 -1.08
N ILE A 87 6.08 -18.47 -1.19
CA ILE A 87 6.21 -17.55 -0.07
C ILE A 87 4.82 -17.31 0.54
N VAL A 88 4.66 -17.64 1.82
CA VAL A 88 3.45 -17.32 2.57
C VAL A 88 3.58 -15.89 3.11
N PRO A 89 2.61 -15.00 2.85
CA PRO A 89 2.65 -13.66 3.43
C PRO A 89 2.59 -13.71 4.97
N PRO A 90 3.35 -12.86 5.69
CA PRO A 90 3.53 -12.98 7.14
C PRO A 90 2.22 -12.88 7.93
N TRP A 91 1.28 -12.02 7.52
CA TRP A 91 -0.04 -11.91 8.16
C TRP A 91 -0.91 -13.18 7.96
N THR A 92 -0.64 -13.97 6.92
CA THR A 92 -1.30 -15.27 6.74
C THR A 92 -0.71 -16.31 7.68
N GLU A 93 0.61 -16.29 7.90
CA GLU A 93 1.27 -17.16 8.87
C GLU A 93 0.82 -16.85 10.30
N GLU A 94 0.76 -15.57 10.67
CA GLU A 94 0.25 -15.12 11.97
C GLU A 94 -1.20 -15.56 12.20
N ALA A 95 -2.06 -15.38 11.19
CA ALA A 95 -3.46 -15.80 11.27
C ALA A 95 -3.61 -17.33 11.45
N GLN A 96 -2.75 -18.13 10.80
CA GLN A 96 -2.74 -19.59 10.95
C GLN A 96 -2.28 -20.03 12.35
N GLN A 97 -1.30 -19.33 12.93
CA GLN A 97 -0.82 -19.62 14.29
C GLN A 97 -1.87 -19.32 15.36
N GLN A 98 -2.77 -18.37 15.09
CA GLN A 98 -3.85 -17.98 15.99
C GLN A 98 -5.10 -18.87 15.89
N GLN A 99 -5.17 -19.77 14.88
CA GLN A 99 -6.29 -20.70 14.78
C GLN A 99 -6.14 -21.85 15.79
N PRO A 100 -7.18 -22.18 16.58
CA PRO A 100 -7.16 -23.36 17.43
C PRO A 100 -6.99 -24.61 16.55
N LYS A 101 -6.05 -25.50 16.92
CA LYS A 101 -5.87 -26.78 16.22
C LYS A 101 -7.20 -27.53 16.20
N PRO A 102 -7.60 -28.13 15.05
CA PRO A 102 -8.77 -29.00 15.01
C PRO A 102 -8.64 -30.08 16.09
N ALA A 103 -9.66 -30.24 16.93
CA ALA A 103 -9.71 -31.35 17.87
C ALA A 103 -9.65 -32.67 17.07
N ASP A 104 -8.76 -33.58 17.48
CA ASP A 104 -8.64 -34.90 16.89
C ASP A 104 -10.03 -35.56 16.88
N LYS A 105 -10.58 -35.79 15.69
CA LYS A 105 -11.82 -36.58 15.56
C LYS A 105 -11.51 -38.00 16.06
N PRO A 106 -12.36 -38.60 16.91
CA PRO A 106 -12.16 -39.98 17.33
C PRO A 106 -12.10 -40.89 16.10
N LYS A 107 -11.07 -41.74 16.04
CA LYS A 107 -10.95 -42.80 15.02
C LYS A 107 -12.13 -43.78 15.21
N PRO A 108 -12.75 -44.30 14.12
CA PRO A 108 -13.93 -45.16 14.20
C PRO A 108 -13.70 -46.44 15.01
#